data_AF-A0A0D3JAC2-F1
#
_entry.id   AF-A0A0D3JAC2-F1
#
_cell.length_a   1.000
_cell.length_b   1.000
_cell.length_c   1.000
_cell.angle_alpha   90.00
_cell.angle_beta   90.00
_cell.angle_gamma   90.00
#
_symmetry.space_group_name_H-M   'P 1'
#
loop_
_entity.id
_entity.type
_entity.pdbx_description
1 polymer ?
#
loop_
_entity_poly.entity_id
_entity_poly.type
_entity_poly.pdbx_seq_one_letter_code
_entity_poly.pdbx_strand_id
1 'polypeptide(L)'
;MLSFLELVSGLTTPAIHPARAAQIAAINANSSLTWRAAANARFAFQPPGASRSSNGVLGDWAADIRAAVVRGDVAHYVPADATLALPESFDSEEHWKECAKVIGDIRDQSNCGCCWAFAGAEAASDRMCIATGGKMVVPLSAQDVCFCGGGLFSRGCDGGQITTPWEYIKRTGAVTGGQFKGSGPFGQGLCADYSLPHCHHHGPQGDDPYPAEGAPGCPSEHSPTCPKRCDDGSAKGHDVWDDDKILFDGEVQTASGEQATGGRLGRELQVGHQGAARQAGLLAARRRGCL
;
A
#
# COMPACT_ATOMS: atom_id res chain seq x y z
N MET A 1 25.61 59.02 13.10
CA MET A 1 24.28 58.47 12.79
C MET A 1 24.40 57.61 11.55
N LEU A 2 24.61 56.30 11.73
CA LEU A 2 24.55 55.30 10.65
C LEU A 2 23.21 54.59 10.80
N SER A 3 22.32 54.79 9.84
CA SER A 3 20.98 54.21 9.84
C SER A 3 21.07 52.78 9.31
N PHE A 4 20.94 51.79 10.20
CA PHE A 4 20.62 50.42 9.85
C PHE A 4 19.19 50.39 9.29
N LEU A 5 19.02 50.22 7.98
CA LEU A 5 17.77 49.73 7.41
C LEU A 5 17.91 48.21 7.24
N GLU A 6 17.20 47.45 8.08
CA GLU A 6 16.98 46.03 7.86
C GLU A 6 16.17 45.81 6.58
N LEU A 7 16.77 45.11 5.61
CA LEU A 7 16.03 44.42 4.57
C LEU A 7 15.46 43.12 5.18
N VAL A 8 14.26 43.18 5.74
CA VAL A 8 13.48 41.97 5.98
C VAL A 8 12.84 41.59 4.65
N SER A 9 13.56 40.81 3.85
CA SER A 9 13.00 40.13 2.69
C SER A 9 11.91 39.19 3.20
N GLY A 10 10.66 39.61 3.02
CA GLY A 10 9.49 38.79 3.32
C GLY A 10 9.56 37.49 2.54
N LEU A 11 9.69 36.37 3.26
CA LEU A 11 9.45 35.04 2.72
C LEU A 11 7.98 34.99 2.28
N THR A 12 7.72 35.20 1.00
CA THR A 12 6.40 34.92 0.42
C THR A 12 6.15 33.43 0.58
N THR A 13 5.21 33.07 1.44
CA THR A 13 4.67 31.70 1.51
C THR A 13 4.30 31.30 0.08
N PRO A 14 4.84 30.21 -0.46
CA PRO A 14 4.57 29.87 -1.84
C PRO A 14 3.05 29.65 -2.01
N ALA A 15 2.48 30.25 -3.06
CA ALA A 15 1.04 30.42 -3.18
C ALA A 15 0.32 29.09 -3.47
N ILE A 16 -0.62 28.68 -2.61
CA ILE A 16 -1.51 27.53 -2.85
C ILE A 16 -2.34 27.80 -4.11
N HIS A 17 -2.48 26.79 -4.98
CA HIS A 17 -3.29 26.90 -6.20
C HIS A 17 -4.72 27.36 -5.89
N PRO A 18 -5.29 28.39 -6.56
CA PRO A 18 -6.57 28.99 -6.19
C PRO A 18 -7.73 27.99 -6.09
N ALA A 19 -7.86 27.08 -7.06
CA ALA A 19 -8.91 26.05 -7.04
C ALA A 19 -8.77 25.08 -5.85
N ARG A 20 -7.54 24.81 -5.39
CA ARG A 20 -7.26 23.97 -4.22
C ARG A 20 -7.57 24.72 -2.93
N ALA A 21 -7.18 26.00 -2.84
CA ALA A 21 -7.53 26.86 -1.72
C ALA A 21 -9.06 26.96 -1.56
N ALA A 22 -9.81 27.13 -2.66
CA ALA A 22 -11.26 27.13 -2.67
C ALA A 22 -11.85 25.79 -2.18
N GLN A 23 -11.31 24.65 -2.64
CA GLN A 23 -11.73 23.33 -2.17
C GLN A 23 -11.47 23.13 -0.67
N ILE A 24 -10.29 23.53 -0.17
CA ILE A 24 -9.94 23.46 1.25
C ILE A 24 -10.90 24.31 2.08
N ALA A 25 -11.18 25.55 1.66
CA ALA A 25 -12.13 26.44 2.34
C ALA A 25 -13.54 25.84 2.37
N ALA A 26 -14.01 25.29 1.24
CA ALA A 26 -15.32 24.64 1.16
C ALA A 26 -15.44 23.42 2.09
N ILE A 27 -14.40 22.58 2.17
CA ILE A 27 -14.36 21.44 3.08
C ILE A 27 -14.40 21.94 4.54
N ASN A 28 -13.54 22.89 4.90
CA ASN A 28 -13.43 23.39 6.27
C ASN A 28 -14.64 24.22 6.74
N ALA A 29 -15.47 24.71 5.82
CA ALA A 29 -16.74 25.35 6.14
C ALA A 29 -17.79 24.35 6.67
N ASN A 30 -17.62 23.05 6.44
CA ASN A 30 -18.50 22.02 6.97
C ASN A 30 -18.14 21.70 8.44
N SER A 31 -18.94 22.22 9.36
CA SER A 31 -18.77 22.01 10.81
C SER A 31 -19.04 20.58 11.29
N SER A 32 -19.67 19.73 10.46
CA SER A 32 -19.89 18.31 10.81
C SER A 32 -18.66 17.43 10.62
N LEU A 33 -17.62 17.93 9.94
CA LEU A 33 -16.37 17.19 9.78
C LEU A 33 -15.52 17.24 11.07
N THR A 34 -15.08 16.05 11.50
CA THR A 34 -14.17 15.86 12.65
C THR A 34 -12.70 16.10 12.31
N TRP A 35 -12.40 16.44 11.06
CA TRP A 35 -11.05 16.72 10.55
C TRP A 35 -11.00 18.10 9.87
N ARG A 36 -9.78 18.56 9.57
CA ARG A 36 -9.54 19.81 8.85
C ARG A 36 -8.65 19.55 7.63
N ALA A 37 -9.06 20.10 6.49
CA ALA A 37 -8.28 20.06 5.28
C ALA A 37 -7.13 21.07 5.36
N ALA A 38 -5.96 20.67 4.89
CA ALA A 38 -4.80 21.52 4.67
C ALA A 38 -4.19 21.19 3.30
N ALA A 39 -3.42 22.12 2.75
CA ALA A 39 -2.68 21.86 1.52
C ALA A 39 -1.51 20.91 1.83
N ASN A 40 -1.49 19.75 1.16
CA ASN A 40 -0.31 18.89 1.15
C ASN A 40 0.77 19.54 0.27
N ALA A 41 2.01 19.64 0.76
CA ALA A 41 3.12 20.29 0.08
C ALA A 41 3.35 19.76 -1.35
N ARG A 42 3.20 18.45 -1.58
CA ARG A 42 3.33 17.80 -2.90
C ARG A 42 2.35 18.34 -3.93
N PHE A 43 1.13 18.67 -3.51
CA PHE A 43 0.04 19.08 -4.41
C PHE A 43 -0.38 20.55 -4.25
N ALA A 44 0.23 21.29 -3.32
CA ALA A 44 -0.20 22.63 -2.93
C ALA A 44 -0.29 23.59 -4.12
N PHE A 45 0.67 23.50 -5.06
CA PHE A 45 0.79 24.36 -6.24
C PHE A 45 0.01 23.86 -7.46
N GLN A 46 -0.66 22.70 -7.35
CA GLN A 46 -1.35 22.06 -8.45
C GLN A 46 -2.87 22.08 -8.24
N PRO A 47 -3.68 22.10 -9.32
CA PRO A 47 -5.12 22.02 -9.21
C PRO A 47 -5.58 20.71 -8.54
N PRO A 48 -6.83 20.65 -8.02
CA PRO A 48 -7.46 19.40 -7.67
C PRO A 48 -7.39 18.39 -8.82
N GLY A 49 -7.14 17.12 -8.52
CA GLY A 49 -6.95 16.06 -9.52
C GLY A 49 -5.51 15.80 -9.94
N ALA A 50 -4.54 16.61 -9.49
CA ALA A 50 -3.13 16.37 -9.83
C ALA A 50 -2.53 15.09 -9.23
N SER A 51 -3.19 14.49 -8.22
CA SER A 51 -2.85 13.17 -7.66
C SER A 51 -3.44 11.99 -8.44
N ARG A 52 -4.08 12.23 -9.60
CA ARG A 52 -4.80 11.17 -10.34
C ARG A 52 -3.88 10.03 -10.78
N SER A 53 -2.62 10.30 -11.13
CA SER A 53 -1.66 9.25 -11.52
C SER A 53 -1.32 8.29 -10.37
N SER A 54 -1.43 8.75 -9.12
CA SER A 54 -1.25 7.90 -7.93
C SER A 54 -2.47 7.04 -7.61
N ASN A 55 -3.62 7.34 -8.21
CA ASN A 55 -4.89 6.65 -7.97
C ASN A 55 -5.07 5.51 -8.98
N GLY A 56 -4.34 4.42 -8.75
CA GLY A 56 -4.28 3.27 -9.65
C GLY A 56 -5.45 2.28 -9.60
N VAL A 57 -6.46 2.46 -8.75
CA VAL A 57 -7.61 1.54 -8.73
C VAL A 57 -8.52 1.82 -9.91
N LEU A 58 -8.77 0.79 -10.73
CA LEU A 58 -9.62 0.87 -11.92
C LEU A 58 -11.06 0.43 -11.65
N GLY A 59 -11.99 1.09 -12.34
CA GLY A 59 -13.40 0.72 -12.35
C GLY A 59 -14.15 1.03 -11.05
N ASP A 60 -15.38 0.53 -10.96
CA ASP A 60 -16.15 0.54 -9.71
C ASP A 60 -15.78 -0.71 -8.93
N TRP A 61 -14.65 -0.64 -8.22
CA TRP A 61 -14.12 -1.74 -7.42
C TRP A 61 -15.16 -2.28 -6.43
N ALA A 62 -16.07 -1.44 -5.94
CA ALA A 62 -17.08 -1.85 -4.97
C ALA A 62 -18.18 -2.67 -5.65
N ALA A 63 -18.62 -2.27 -6.85
CA ALA A 63 -19.52 -3.07 -7.67
C ALA A 63 -18.87 -4.39 -8.11
N ASP A 64 -17.60 -4.35 -8.49
CA ASP A 64 -16.84 -5.54 -8.91
C ASP A 64 -16.73 -6.55 -7.77
N ILE A 65 -16.43 -6.11 -6.54
CA ILE A 65 -16.42 -6.98 -5.35
C ILE A 65 -17.82 -7.54 -5.06
N ARG A 66 -18.87 -6.71 -5.10
CA ARG A 66 -20.25 -7.21 -4.92
C ARG A 66 -20.60 -8.27 -5.96
N ALA A 67 -20.21 -8.07 -7.21
CA ALA A 67 -20.43 -9.05 -8.28
C ALA A 67 -19.60 -10.33 -8.07
N ALA A 68 -18.36 -10.22 -7.62
CA ALA A 68 -17.51 -11.35 -7.27
C ALA A 68 -18.09 -12.18 -6.12
N VAL A 69 -18.72 -11.53 -5.12
CA VAL A 69 -19.45 -12.21 -4.05
C VAL A 69 -20.66 -12.98 -4.60
N VAL A 70 -21.44 -12.37 -5.49
CA VAL A 70 -22.59 -13.05 -6.12
C VAL A 70 -22.16 -14.26 -6.96
N ARG A 71 -21.00 -14.20 -7.62
CA ARG A 71 -20.45 -15.32 -8.38
C ARG A 71 -19.80 -16.41 -7.53
N GLY A 72 -19.50 -16.13 -6.26
CA GLY A 72 -18.77 -17.04 -5.37
C GLY A 72 -17.25 -16.99 -5.52
N ASP A 73 -16.71 -16.04 -6.28
CA ASP A 73 -15.26 -15.86 -6.45
C ASP A 73 -14.62 -15.26 -5.18
N VAL A 74 -15.39 -14.43 -4.46
CA VAL A 74 -15.02 -13.79 -3.20
C VAL A 74 -16.07 -14.13 -2.16
N ALA A 75 -15.69 -14.66 -1.00
CA ALA A 75 -16.63 -14.93 0.08
C ALA A 75 -16.94 -13.63 0.85
N HIS A 76 -18.17 -13.45 1.33
CA HIS A 76 -18.48 -12.39 2.29
C HIS A 76 -18.26 -12.92 3.69
N TYR A 77 -17.37 -12.30 4.46
CA TYR A 77 -17.13 -12.71 5.83
C TYR A 77 -18.30 -12.32 6.72
N VAL A 78 -18.89 -13.34 7.33
CA VAL A 78 -19.93 -13.20 8.35
C VAL A 78 -19.33 -13.69 9.68
N PRO A 79 -19.27 -12.85 10.72
CA PRO A 79 -18.80 -13.27 12.04
C PRO A 79 -19.60 -14.47 12.53
N ALA A 80 -18.89 -15.48 13.05
CA ALA A 80 -19.53 -16.66 13.63
C ALA A 80 -20.34 -16.34 14.90
N ASP A 81 -19.98 -15.25 15.59
CA ASP A 81 -20.67 -14.75 16.77
C ASP A 81 -20.92 -13.25 16.62
N ALA A 82 -22.17 -12.89 16.30
CA ALA A 82 -22.60 -11.49 16.20
C ALA A 82 -22.67 -10.78 17.57
N THR A 83 -22.50 -11.51 18.67
CA THR A 83 -22.46 -10.99 20.04
C THR A 83 -21.04 -10.78 20.56
N LEU A 84 -20.03 -11.06 19.73
CA LEU A 84 -18.62 -10.83 20.09
C LEU A 84 -18.43 -9.37 20.50
N ALA A 85 -18.06 -9.17 21.77
CA ALA A 85 -17.69 -7.86 22.29
C ALA A 85 -16.37 -7.41 21.65
N LEU A 86 -16.45 -6.39 20.80
CA LEU A 86 -15.29 -5.76 20.18
C LEU A 86 -14.61 -4.81 21.17
N PRO A 87 -13.29 -4.65 21.11
CA PRO A 87 -12.61 -3.61 21.88
C PRO A 87 -13.01 -2.22 21.34
N GLU A 88 -12.99 -1.22 22.21
CA GLU A 88 -13.25 0.19 21.83
C GLU A 88 -12.23 0.71 20.81
N SER A 89 -10.99 0.22 20.89
CA SER A 89 -9.91 0.51 19.95
C SER A 89 -9.15 -0.75 19.57
N PHE A 90 -8.70 -0.84 18.32
CA PHE A 90 -7.87 -1.94 17.83
C PHE A 90 -6.76 -1.38 16.94
N ASP A 91 -5.53 -1.82 17.22
CA ASP A 91 -4.36 -1.56 16.40
C ASP A 91 -3.69 -2.90 16.07
N SER A 92 -3.48 -3.16 14.77
CA SER A 92 -2.90 -4.41 14.30
C SER A 92 -1.45 -4.60 14.75
N GLU A 93 -0.66 -3.53 14.81
CA GLU A 93 0.75 -3.59 15.23
C GLU A 93 0.84 -3.93 16.73
N GLU A 94 -0.06 -3.38 17.54
CA GLU A 94 -0.12 -3.67 18.97
C GLU A 94 -0.67 -5.06 19.27
N HIS A 95 -1.61 -5.55 18.46
CA HIS A 95 -2.24 -6.85 18.65
C HIS A 95 -1.34 -8.02 18.19
N TRP A 96 -0.71 -7.90 17.02
CA TRP A 96 0.21 -8.89 16.46
C TRP A 96 1.64 -8.36 16.53
N LYS A 97 2.19 -8.29 17.74
CA LYS A 97 3.50 -7.68 18.01
C LYS A 97 4.64 -8.38 17.28
N GLU A 98 4.55 -9.69 17.09
CA GLU A 98 5.47 -10.49 16.30
C GLU A 98 5.47 -10.10 14.81
N CYS A 99 4.40 -9.46 14.35
CA CYS A 99 4.22 -8.97 12.98
C CYS A 99 4.30 -7.45 12.87
N ALA A 100 4.53 -6.72 13.96
CA ALA A 100 4.59 -5.25 13.95
C ALA A 100 5.58 -4.72 12.91
N LYS A 101 6.70 -5.42 12.68
CA LYS A 101 7.69 -5.03 11.67
C LYS A 101 7.14 -5.02 10.24
N VAL A 102 6.30 -5.98 9.86
CA VAL A 102 5.71 -6.04 8.50
C VAL A 102 4.43 -5.21 8.40
N ILE A 103 3.63 -5.17 9.46
CA ILE A 103 2.40 -4.37 9.53
C ILE A 103 2.72 -2.87 9.52
N GLY A 104 3.76 -2.46 10.24
CA GLY A 104 4.25 -1.08 10.30
C GLY A 104 5.16 -0.69 9.13
N ASP A 105 5.39 -1.57 8.14
CA ASP A 105 6.15 -1.24 6.94
C ASP A 105 5.31 -0.37 5.99
N ILE A 106 5.49 0.95 6.11
CA ILE A 106 4.89 1.95 5.21
C ILE A 106 5.74 2.05 3.96
N ARG A 107 5.14 1.79 2.80
CA ARG A 107 5.84 1.70 1.51
C ARG A 107 5.39 2.83 0.57
N ASP A 108 6.28 3.17 -0.34
CA ASP A 108 6.06 4.21 -1.35
C ASP A 108 5.89 3.58 -2.74
N GLN A 109 4.77 3.87 -3.39
CA GLN A 109 4.49 3.47 -4.77
C GLN A 109 5.09 4.43 -5.80
N SER A 110 5.89 5.41 -5.38
CA SER A 110 6.44 6.47 -6.24
C SER A 110 5.31 7.24 -6.97
N ASN A 111 5.59 7.74 -8.17
CA ASN A 111 4.58 8.26 -9.09
C ASN A 111 4.05 7.18 -10.05
N CYS A 112 3.74 6.00 -9.51
CA CYS A 112 3.08 4.90 -10.20
C CYS A 112 1.63 4.76 -9.72
N GLY A 113 0.68 4.43 -10.61
CA GLY A 113 -0.64 3.92 -10.22
C GLY A 113 -0.61 2.47 -9.71
N CYS A 114 0.36 2.13 -8.86
CA CYS A 114 0.58 0.77 -8.35
C CYS A 114 -0.20 0.46 -7.06
N CYS A 115 -0.98 1.41 -6.53
CA CYS A 115 -1.65 1.28 -5.22
C CYS A 115 -2.46 -0.01 -5.04
N TRP A 116 -3.08 -0.50 -6.12
CA TRP A 116 -3.84 -1.75 -6.14
C TRP A 116 -2.95 -2.96 -5.80
N ALA A 117 -1.73 -3.00 -6.35
CA ALA A 117 -0.75 -4.06 -6.11
C ALA A 117 -0.07 -3.92 -4.74
N PHE A 118 0.29 -2.69 -4.34
CA PHE A 118 0.87 -2.41 -3.02
C PHE A 118 -0.08 -2.84 -1.91
N ALA A 119 -1.34 -2.39 -1.94
CA ALA A 119 -2.33 -2.75 -0.93
C ALA A 119 -2.54 -4.27 -0.84
N GLY A 120 -2.52 -4.97 -1.98
CA GLY A 120 -2.63 -6.43 -2.02
C GLY A 120 -1.40 -7.14 -1.44
N ALA A 121 -0.20 -6.76 -1.88
CA ALA A 121 1.06 -7.35 -1.42
C ALA A 121 1.29 -7.09 0.08
N GLU A 122 1.04 -5.86 0.55
CA GLU A 122 1.12 -5.47 1.95
C GLU A 122 0.17 -6.28 2.83
N ALA A 123 -1.13 -6.31 2.48
CA ALA A 123 -2.10 -7.07 3.25
C ALA A 123 -1.80 -8.58 3.25
N ALA A 124 -1.33 -9.13 2.12
CA ALA A 124 -0.91 -10.53 2.05
C ALA A 124 0.33 -10.82 2.92
N SER A 125 1.28 -9.89 2.99
CA SER A 125 2.47 -9.98 3.85
C SER A 125 2.09 -10.00 5.33
N ASP A 126 1.21 -9.08 5.74
CA ASP A 126 0.69 -9.00 7.11
C ASP A 126 0.01 -10.32 7.51
N ARG A 127 -0.84 -10.84 6.62
CA ARG A 127 -1.59 -12.08 6.85
C ARG A 127 -0.72 -13.32 6.91
N MET A 128 0.29 -13.40 6.06
CA MET A 128 1.27 -14.47 6.09
C MET A 128 1.98 -14.48 7.43
N CYS A 129 2.43 -13.33 7.93
CA CYS A 129 3.04 -13.24 9.25
C CYS A 129 2.08 -13.69 10.35
N ILE A 130 0.87 -13.13 10.36
CA ILE A 130 -0.15 -13.41 11.36
C ILE A 130 -0.51 -14.90 11.40
N ALA A 131 -0.76 -15.51 10.23
CA ALA A 131 -1.20 -16.89 10.16
C ALA A 131 -0.08 -17.91 10.43
N THR A 132 1.17 -17.51 10.23
CA THR A 132 2.33 -18.32 10.63
C THR A 132 2.77 -18.09 12.06
N GLY A 133 2.07 -17.21 12.81
CA GLY A 133 2.41 -16.84 14.18
C GLY A 133 3.80 -16.18 14.28
N GLY A 134 4.13 -15.32 13.31
CA GLY A 134 5.41 -14.60 13.26
C GLY A 134 6.60 -15.41 12.73
N LYS A 135 6.39 -16.58 12.13
CA LYS A 135 7.49 -17.37 11.53
C LYS A 135 7.92 -16.82 10.17
N MET A 136 6.99 -16.20 9.43
CA MET A 136 7.28 -15.55 8.16
C MET A 136 7.07 -14.04 8.29
N VAL A 137 8.13 -13.33 8.66
CA VAL A 137 8.12 -11.86 8.78
C VAL A 137 8.91 -11.27 7.62
N VAL A 138 8.35 -11.33 6.42
CA VAL A 138 8.96 -10.80 5.19
C VAL A 138 7.89 -10.12 4.32
N PRO A 139 8.22 -9.03 3.61
CA PRO A 139 7.29 -8.40 2.67
C PRO A 139 7.27 -9.13 1.33
N LEU A 140 6.09 -9.30 0.76
CA LEU A 140 5.90 -9.69 -0.63
C LEU A 140 6.25 -8.51 -1.56
N SER A 141 6.77 -8.86 -2.72
CA SER A 141 7.25 -7.90 -3.72
C SER A 141 6.08 -7.19 -4.41
N ALA A 142 5.93 -5.90 -4.14
CA ALA A 142 5.03 -5.05 -4.91
C ALA A 142 5.52 -4.89 -6.37
N GLN A 143 6.81 -5.07 -6.64
CA GLN A 143 7.39 -5.11 -7.99
C GLN A 143 6.81 -6.28 -8.79
N ASP A 144 6.84 -7.47 -8.22
CA ASP A 144 6.30 -8.67 -8.84
C ASP A 144 4.79 -8.55 -9.07
N VAL A 145 4.04 -8.26 -8.00
CA VAL A 145 2.58 -8.18 -8.06
C VAL A 145 2.10 -7.12 -9.05
N CYS A 146 2.77 -5.96 -9.12
CA CYS A 146 2.32 -4.88 -10.00
C CYS A 146 2.66 -5.09 -11.48
N PHE A 147 3.85 -5.64 -11.77
CA PHE A 147 4.37 -5.66 -13.14
C PHE A 147 4.31 -7.05 -13.79
N CYS A 148 4.12 -8.12 -13.03
CA CYS A 148 3.97 -9.49 -13.55
C CYS A 148 2.54 -10.01 -13.60
N GLY A 149 1.57 -9.32 -12.97
CA GLY A 149 0.16 -9.69 -12.95
C GLY A 149 -0.46 -9.86 -14.35
N GLY A 150 -0.16 -8.93 -15.26
CA GLY A 150 -0.58 -8.92 -16.66
C GLY A 150 -2.09 -8.86 -16.91
N GLY A 151 -2.49 -8.51 -18.14
CA GLY A 151 -3.89 -8.52 -18.58
C GLY A 151 -4.65 -7.20 -18.42
N LEU A 152 -5.92 -7.20 -18.83
CA LEU A 152 -6.74 -5.97 -18.93
C LEU A 152 -6.96 -5.27 -17.59
N PHE A 153 -6.86 -6.01 -16.48
CA PHE A 153 -7.14 -5.56 -15.12
C PHE A 153 -5.89 -5.36 -14.25
N SER A 154 -4.69 -5.47 -14.83
CA SER A 154 -3.41 -5.28 -14.17
C SER A 154 -2.43 -4.63 -15.15
N ARG A 155 -2.39 -3.30 -15.17
CA ARG A 155 -1.67 -2.49 -16.16
C ARG A 155 -0.49 -1.72 -15.54
N GLY A 156 0.13 -2.27 -14.48
CA GLY A 156 1.25 -1.61 -13.80
C GLY A 156 0.88 -0.21 -13.30
N CYS A 157 1.63 0.80 -13.75
CA CYS A 157 1.39 2.22 -13.46
C CYS A 157 0.06 2.77 -13.96
N ASP A 158 -0.56 2.14 -14.97
CA ASP A 158 -1.86 2.55 -15.51
C ASP A 158 -3.05 1.96 -14.74
N GLY A 159 -2.76 1.32 -13.61
CA GLY A 159 -3.75 0.85 -12.64
C GLY A 159 -4.18 -0.60 -12.79
N GLY A 160 -4.95 -1.06 -11.82
CA GLY A 160 -5.49 -2.41 -11.73
C GLY A 160 -6.71 -2.49 -10.81
N GLN A 161 -7.38 -3.64 -10.83
CA GLN A 161 -8.48 -3.93 -9.91
C GLN A 161 -7.94 -4.47 -8.58
N ILE A 162 -8.67 -4.25 -7.48
CA ILE A 162 -8.22 -4.66 -6.14
C ILE A 162 -8.27 -6.18 -5.90
N THR A 163 -8.92 -6.95 -6.77
CA THR A 163 -8.95 -8.42 -6.69
C THR A 163 -7.75 -9.08 -7.35
N THR A 164 -7.13 -8.42 -8.33
CA THR A 164 -6.05 -9.02 -9.13
C THR A 164 -4.79 -9.38 -8.35
N PRO A 165 -4.36 -8.65 -7.30
CA PRO A 165 -3.23 -9.09 -6.47
C PRO A 165 -3.49 -10.44 -5.81
N TRP A 166 -4.70 -10.63 -5.28
CA TRP A 166 -5.08 -11.87 -4.59
C TRP A 166 -5.15 -13.05 -5.56
N GLU A 167 -5.76 -12.84 -6.73
CA GLU A 167 -5.80 -13.84 -7.80
C GLU A 167 -4.40 -14.20 -8.29
N TYR A 168 -3.52 -13.20 -8.44
CA TYR A 168 -2.13 -13.39 -8.85
C TYR A 168 -1.37 -14.22 -7.82
N ILE A 169 -1.31 -13.76 -6.57
CA ILE A 169 -0.58 -14.45 -5.48
C ILE A 169 -1.10 -15.88 -5.31
N LYS A 170 -2.42 -16.11 -5.40
CA LYS A 170 -2.99 -17.46 -5.32
C LYS A 170 -2.59 -18.36 -6.48
N ARG A 171 -2.58 -17.82 -7.72
CA ARG A 171 -2.35 -18.61 -8.93
C ARG A 171 -0.87 -18.87 -9.19
N THR A 172 -0.02 -17.87 -8.99
CA THR A 172 1.39 -17.91 -9.40
C THR A 172 2.36 -17.86 -8.23
N GLY A 173 1.90 -17.45 -7.05
CA GLY A 173 2.77 -16.94 -5.99
C GLY A 173 3.31 -15.54 -6.31
N ALA A 174 3.78 -14.86 -5.27
CA ALA A 174 4.60 -13.67 -5.40
C ALA A 174 5.92 -13.86 -4.64
N VAL A 175 7.01 -13.36 -5.20
CA VAL A 175 8.32 -13.39 -4.53
C VAL A 175 8.38 -12.37 -3.39
N THR A 176 9.36 -12.49 -2.51
CA THR A 176 9.72 -11.49 -1.50
C THR A 176 10.31 -10.24 -2.15
N GLY A 177 10.12 -9.09 -1.53
CA GLY A 177 10.67 -7.85 -2.06
C GLY A 177 10.47 -6.67 -1.13
N GLY A 178 11.55 -5.91 -0.92
CA GLY A 178 11.60 -4.73 -0.07
C GLY A 178 11.24 -3.44 -0.80
N GLN A 179 11.58 -2.32 -0.18
CA GLN A 179 11.41 -1.01 -0.79
C GLN A 179 12.59 -0.68 -1.73
N PHE A 180 12.55 0.48 -2.37
CA PHE A 180 13.57 0.87 -3.35
C PHE A 180 15.00 0.72 -2.83
N LYS A 181 15.81 -0.09 -3.53
CA LYS A 181 17.21 -0.39 -3.18
C LYS A 181 17.42 -0.95 -1.76
N GLY A 182 16.45 -1.72 -1.26
CA GLY A 182 16.48 -2.29 0.08
C GLY A 182 16.38 -1.25 1.20
N SER A 183 15.76 -0.10 0.92
CA SER A 183 15.39 0.86 1.95
C SER A 183 14.24 0.32 2.81
N GLY A 184 13.97 1.02 3.92
CA GLY A 184 12.96 0.60 4.88
C GLY A 184 13.45 -0.50 5.85
N PRO A 185 12.54 -1.12 6.62
CA PRO A 185 12.90 -1.94 7.77
C PRO A 185 13.48 -3.32 7.42
N PHE A 186 13.34 -3.78 6.18
CA PHE A 186 13.78 -5.10 5.74
C PHE A 186 15.16 -5.14 5.09
N GLY A 187 15.72 -4.00 4.71
CA GLY A 187 17.06 -3.95 4.13
C GLY A 187 17.11 -4.56 2.73
N GLN A 188 18.33 -4.89 2.29
CA GLN A 188 18.62 -5.57 1.02
C GLN A 188 18.57 -7.08 1.18
N GLY A 189 18.54 -7.79 0.05
CA GLY A 189 18.71 -9.25 -0.01
C GLY A 189 17.42 -10.05 -0.19
N LEU A 190 16.29 -9.39 -0.41
CA LEU A 190 15.05 -10.03 -0.86
C LEU A 190 15.05 -10.20 -2.38
N CYS A 191 14.14 -11.00 -2.92
CA CYS A 191 14.21 -11.41 -4.33
C CYS A 191 13.99 -10.26 -5.30
N ALA A 192 12.94 -9.45 -5.14
CA ALA A 192 12.65 -8.37 -6.09
C ALA A 192 12.20 -7.11 -5.38
N ASP A 193 13.15 -6.22 -5.10
CA ASP A 193 12.86 -4.92 -4.52
C ASP A 193 12.08 -4.04 -5.50
N TYR A 194 11.31 -3.09 -4.97
CA TYR A 194 10.64 -2.13 -5.82
C TYR A 194 11.64 -1.29 -6.61
N SER A 195 11.49 -1.24 -7.93
CA SER A 195 12.49 -0.63 -8.81
C SER A 195 12.29 0.87 -9.02
N LEU A 196 11.08 1.39 -8.75
CA LEU A 196 10.81 2.82 -8.87
C LEU A 196 11.24 3.54 -7.59
N PRO A 197 11.85 4.73 -7.71
CA PRO A 197 12.44 5.41 -6.58
C PRO A 197 11.42 5.96 -5.60
N HIS A 198 11.83 6.04 -4.34
CA HIS A 198 11.16 6.87 -3.34
C HIS A 198 11.08 8.31 -3.81
N CYS A 199 9.95 8.91 -3.48
CA CYS A 199 9.68 10.29 -3.76
C CYS A 199 9.41 11.06 -2.47
N HIS A 200 9.81 12.31 -2.43
CA HIS A 200 9.54 13.20 -1.33
C HIS A 200 8.09 13.67 -1.37
N HIS A 201 7.36 13.33 -0.31
CA HIS A 201 5.93 13.66 -0.17
C HIS A 201 5.64 14.62 1.01
N HIS A 202 6.57 14.76 1.97
CA HIS A 202 6.37 15.51 3.24
C HIS A 202 7.66 16.05 3.91
N GLY A 203 7.64 17.29 4.42
CA GLY A 203 8.63 17.81 5.40
C GLY A 203 9.88 18.48 4.80
N PRO A 204 10.81 19.02 5.61
CA PRO A 204 12.07 19.59 5.09
C PRO A 204 12.94 18.51 4.44
N GLN A 205 13.66 18.88 3.37
CA GLN A 205 14.52 17.98 2.59
C GLN A 205 15.71 17.45 3.40
N GLY A 206 16.02 16.15 3.24
CA GLY A 206 17.13 15.47 3.92
C GLY A 206 17.59 14.20 3.20
N ASP A 207 16.78 13.13 3.22
CA ASP A 207 17.22 11.78 2.81
C ASP A 207 16.43 11.16 1.64
N ASP A 208 15.53 11.90 1.00
CA ASP A 208 14.76 11.41 -0.14
C ASP A 208 15.52 11.62 -1.46
N PRO A 209 15.72 10.57 -2.30
CA PRO A 209 16.52 10.68 -3.51
C PRO A 209 15.80 11.41 -4.66
N TYR A 210 14.46 11.50 -4.62
CA TYR A 210 13.67 12.15 -5.65
C TYR A 210 12.53 13.00 -5.09
N PRO A 211 12.21 14.14 -5.74
CA PRO A 211 13.06 14.78 -6.75
C PRO A 211 14.38 15.23 -6.10
N ALA A 212 15.36 15.62 -6.92
CA ALA A 212 16.61 16.17 -6.38
C ALA A 212 16.31 17.28 -5.35
N GLU A 213 17.18 17.44 -4.35
CA GLU A 213 17.03 18.49 -3.34
C GLU A 213 16.73 19.85 -4.01
N GLY A 214 15.67 20.52 -3.55
CA GLY A 214 15.12 21.76 -4.11
C GLY A 214 14.07 21.62 -5.24
N ALA A 215 13.83 20.45 -5.82
CA ALA A 215 12.85 20.28 -6.89
C ALA A 215 11.44 19.89 -6.36
N PRO A 216 10.34 20.34 -6.98
CA PRO A 216 8.99 19.95 -6.58
C PRO A 216 8.45 18.72 -7.36
N GLY A 217 7.76 17.82 -6.66
CA GLY A 217 7.02 16.69 -7.25
C GLY A 217 7.87 15.45 -7.58
N CYS A 218 7.24 14.38 -8.04
CA CYS A 218 7.95 13.17 -8.47
C CYS A 218 8.22 13.18 -9.99
N PRO A 219 9.32 12.58 -10.48
CA PRO A 219 9.39 12.17 -11.88
C PRO A 219 8.18 11.31 -12.25
N SER A 220 7.69 11.43 -13.49
CA SER A 220 6.68 10.50 -13.99
C SER A 220 7.35 9.16 -14.24
N GLU A 221 6.78 8.09 -13.67
CA GLU A 221 7.31 6.76 -13.86
C GLU A 221 6.52 5.99 -14.92
N HIS A 222 7.20 5.07 -15.59
CA HIS A 222 6.60 4.12 -16.51
C HIS A 222 6.66 2.72 -15.92
N SER A 223 5.71 1.87 -16.28
CA SER A 223 5.70 0.48 -15.83
C SER A 223 7.02 -0.19 -16.19
N PRO A 224 7.83 -0.62 -15.21
CA PRO A 224 8.93 -1.52 -15.45
C PRO A 224 8.42 -2.82 -16.08
N THR A 225 9.32 -3.50 -16.78
CA THR A 225 9.06 -4.86 -17.25
C THR A 225 8.93 -5.81 -16.07
N CYS A 226 8.02 -6.79 -16.16
CA CYS A 226 7.96 -7.91 -15.22
C CYS A 226 9.36 -8.54 -15.05
N PRO A 227 9.94 -8.52 -13.83
CA PRO A 227 11.19 -9.23 -13.56
C PRO A 227 11.06 -10.73 -13.86
N LYS A 228 12.19 -11.35 -14.22
CA LYS A 228 12.28 -12.78 -14.58
C LYS A 228 13.21 -13.58 -13.68
N ARG A 229 13.92 -12.91 -12.78
CA ARG A 229 14.87 -13.45 -11.82
C ARG A 229 14.96 -12.50 -10.63
N CYS A 230 15.43 -13.01 -9.50
CA CYS A 230 15.72 -12.18 -8.34
C CYS A 230 16.88 -11.20 -8.62
N ASP A 231 16.95 -10.14 -7.85
CA ASP A 231 17.98 -9.11 -7.90
C ASP A 231 19.36 -9.73 -7.62
N ASP A 232 20.41 -9.23 -8.28
CA ASP A 232 21.75 -9.81 -8.18
C ASP A 232 22.33 -9.83 -6.75
N GLY A 233 21.79 -8.99 -5.85
CA GLY A 233 22.16 -8.91 -4.43
C GLY A 233 21.31 -9.74 -3.48
N SER A 234 20.42 -10.59 -4.00
CA SER A 234 19.52 -11.43 -3.18
C SER A 234 20.29 -12.38 -2.28
N ALA A 235 19.87 -12.52 -1.04
CA ALA A 235 20.47 -13.42 -0.08
C ALA A 235 20.07 -14.87 -0.39
N LYS A 236 20.89 -15.83 0.07
CA LYS A 236 20.58 -17.26 -0.06
C LYS A 236 19.21 -17.57 0.54
N GLY A 237 18.35 -18.21 -0.25
CA GLY A 237 16.96 -18.50 0.11
C GLY A 237 15.95 -17.51 -0.46
N HIS A 238 16.43 -16.39 -1.01
CA HIS A 238 15.67 -15.39 -1.76
C HIS A 238 16.28 -15.16 -3.16
N ASP A 239 17.27 -15.94 -3.57
CA ASP A 239 18.08 -15.76 -4.79
C ASP A 239 17.58 -16.56 -6.00
N VAL A 240 16.57 -17.41 -5.80
CA VAL A 240 15.96 -18.23 -6.86
C VAL A 240 14.49 -17.87 -6.99
N TRP A 241 14.13 -17.26 -8.14
CA TRP A 241 12.80 -16.67 -8.38
C TRP A 241 11.64 -17.63 -8.13
N ASP A 242 11.72 -18.86 -8.64
CA ASP A 242 10.64 -19.83 -8.47
C ASP A 242 10.58 -20.42 -7.07
N ASP A 243 11.71 -20.51 -6.37
CA ASP A 243 11.78 -21.04 -5.00
C ASP A 243 11.35 -19.99 -3.96
N ASP A 244 11.49 -18.69 -4.27
CA ASP A 244 11.11 -17.58 -3.40
C ASP A 244 9.61 -17.24 -3.44
N LYS A 245 8.86 -17.86 -4.36
CA LYS A 245 7.42 -17.60 -4.50
C LYS A 245 6.64 -18.08 -3.29
N ILE A 246 5.91 -17.15 -2.70
CA ILE A 246 4.96 -17.40 -1.62
C ILE A 246 3.55 -17.32 -2.19
N LEU A 247 2.77 -18.35 -1.91
CA LEU A 247 1.38 -18.48 -2.29
C LEU A 247 0.53 -18.81 -1.06
N PHE A 248 -0.76 -18.59 -1.18
CA PHE A 248 -1.72 -18.98 -0.15
C PHE A 248 -2.74 -19.95 -0.71
N ASP A 249 -3.22 -20.81 0.18
CA ASP A 249 -4.43 -21.60 -0.05
C ASP A 249 -5.60 -20.95 0.71
N GLY A 250 -6.83 -21.20 0.25
CA GLY A 250 -8.06 -20.66 0.82
C GLY A 250 -8.81 -19.68 -0.09
N GLU A 251 -9.98 -19.26 0.40
CA GLU A 251 -10.84 -18.29 -0.27
C GLU A 251 -10.33 -16.87 -0.03
N VAL A 252 -10.63 -15.96 -0.95
CA VAL A 252 -10.49 -14.51 -0.71
C VAL A 252 -11.81 -14.06 -0.12
N GLN A 253 -11.84 -13.47 1.07
CA GLN A 253 -13.07 -12.94 1.64
C GLN A 253 -13.07 -11.41 1.70
N THR A 254 -14.21 -10.77 1.48
CA THR A 254 -14.45 -9.37 1.80
C THR A 254 -15.19 -9.25 3.13
N ALA A 255 -14.90 -8.21 3.90
CA ALA A 255 -15.55 -7.94 5.18
C ALA A 255 -16.21 -6.56 5.14
N SER A 256 -17.34 -6.41 5.84
CA SER A 256 -18.04 -5.14 5.98
C SER A 256 -18.65 -4.99 7.37
N GLY A 257 -18.49 -3.82 7.98
CA GLY A 257 -18.96 -3.53 9.34
C GLY A 257 -17.96 -3.94 10.42
N GLU A 258 -18.12 -3.36 11.63
CA GLU A 258 -17.15 -3.47 12.73
C GLU A 258 -16.99 -4.91 13.24
N GLN A 259 -18.09 -5.66 13.29
CA GLN A 259 -18.11 -7.07 13.73
C GLN A 259 -17.29 -7.98 12.81
N ALA A 260 -17.25 -7.66 11.51
CA ALA A 260 -16.44 -8.37 10.53
C ALA A 260 -14.93 -8.04 10.66
N THR A 261 -14.58 -6.89 11.24
CA THR A 261 -13.18 -6.46 11.41
C THR A 261 -12.52 -6.92 12.71
N GLY A 262 -13.29 -7.14 13.78
CA GLY A 262 -12.72 -7.55 15.08
C GLY A 262 -12.71 -9.05 15.35
N GLY A 263 -13.51 -9.83 14.60
CA GLY A 263 -13.61 -11.28 14.78
C GLY A 263 -12.75 -12.05 13.78
N ARG A 264 -11.74 -12.79 14.26
CA ARG A 264 -11.13 -13.96 13.60
C ARG A 264 -10.51 -13.80 12.19
N LEU A 265 -10.59 -12.63 11.55
CA LEU A 265 -10.04 -12.39 10.21
C LEU A 265 -8.50 -12.41 10.15
N GLY A 266 -7.84 -12.24 11.30
CA GLY A 266 -6.38 -12.36 11.43
C GLY A 266 -5.95 -13.66 12.08
N ARG A 267 -6.53 -14.81 11.72
CA ARG A 267 -6.01 -16.13 12.17
C ARG A 267 -5.86 -17.18 11.09
N GLU A 268 -6.46 -17.01 9.92
CA GLU A 268 -6.36 -18.01 8.86
C GLU A 268 -5.91 -17.36 7.54
N LEU A 269 -4.65 -17.64 7.22
CA LEU A 269 -4.10 -17.76 5.88
C LEU A 269 -3.23 -19.00 5.93
N GLN A 270 -3.65 -20.12 5.34
CA GLN A 270 -2.76 -21.27 5.26
C GLN A 270 -1.71 -21.00 4.17
N VAL A 271 -0.47 -20.77 4.60
CA VAL A 271 0.70 -20.77 3.71
C VAL A 271 1.02 -22.23 3.41
N GLY A 272 0.60 -22.69 2.23
CA GLY A 272 0.81 -24.07 1.80
C GLY A 272 2.19 -24.27 1.18
N HIS A 273 2.99 -25.17 1.75
CA HIS A 273 3.90 -26.01 0.97
C HIS A 273 3.20 -27.36 0.84
N GLN A 274 2.65 -27.66 -0.35
CA GLN A 274 1.82 -28.83 -0.70
C GLN A 274 1.12 -29.56 0.47
N GLY A 275 -0.11 -29.17 0.79
CA GLY A 275 -1.05 -30.05 1.50
C GLY A 275 -1.89 -29.39 2.59
N ALA A 276 -3.20 -29.48 2.41
CA ALA A 276 -4.31 -29.15 3.31
C ALA A 276 -4.70 -27.66 3.41
N ALA A 277 -6.02 -27.43 3.29
CA ALA A 277 -6.68 -26.16 2.98
C ALA A 277 -7.63 -25.69 4.10
N ARG A 278 -7.62 -24.37 4.44
CA ARG A 278 -8.66 -23.55 5.11
C ARG A 278 -8.43 -22.03 4.90
N GLN A 279 -9.54 -21.28 4.96
CA GLN A 279 -9.90 -20.00 4.31
C GLN A 279 -9.16 -18.71 4.75
N ALA A 280 -9.18 -17.64 3.94
CA ALA A 280 -8.57 -16.32 4.26
C ALA A 280 -9.53 -15.12 4.08
N GLY A 281 -9.56 -14.12 4.99
CA GLY A 281 -10.49 -12.98 4.81
C GLY A 281 -9.96 -11.56 4.98
N LEU A 282 -10.13 -10.65 4.02
CA LEU A 282 -9.53 -9.30 3.96
C LEU A 282 -9.68 -8.48 5.26
N LEU A 283 -8.55 -8.09 5.86
CA LEU A 283 -8.51 -6.94 6.76
C LEU A 283 -7.75 -5.81 6.03
N ALA A 284 -8.46 -4.74 5.69
CA ALA A 284 -7.82 -3.45 5.48
C ALA A 284 -7.82 -2.75 6.85
N ALA A 285 -6.75 -2.92 7.62
CA ALA A 285 -6.49 -2.04 8.75
C ALA A 285 -6.26 -0.62 8.20
N ARG A 286 -6.73 0.41 8.91
CA ARG A 286 -6.38 1.80 8.62
C ARG A 286 -4.85 1.95 8.75
N ARG A 287 -4.11 1.77 7.65
CA ARG A 287 -2.74 2.28 7.54
C ARG A 287 -2.82 3.80 7.65
N ARG A 288 -1.98 4.40 8.50
CA ARG A 288 -1.83 5.86 8.55
C ARG A 288 -1.12 6.30 7.25
N GLY A 289 -1.92 6.55 6.22
CA GLY A 289 -1.51 7.25 4.99
C GLY A 289 -0.87 6.35 3.93
N CYS A 290 -1.64 6.00 2.90
CA CYS A 290 -1.11 5.86 1.54
C CYS A 290 -1.34 7.21 0.85
N LEU A 291 -0.28 7.96 0.58
CA LEU A 291 -0.26 9.12 -0.33
C LEU A 291 1.13 9.26 -0.95
#